data_AF-A0A535HTG3-F1
#
_entry.id   AF-A0A535HTG3-F1
#
_cell.length_a   1.000
_cell.length_b   1.000
_cell.length_c   1.000
_cell.angle_alpha   90.00
_cell.angle_beta   90.00
_cell.angle_gamma   90.00
#
_symmetry.space_group_name_H-M   'P 1'
#
loop_
_entity.id
_entity.type
_entity.pdbx_description
1 polymer ?
#
loop_
_entity_poly.entity_id
_entity_poly.type
_entity_poly.pdbx_seq_one_letter_code
_entity_poly.pdbx_strand_id
1 'polypeptide(L)'
;MAALDTDVSSIYGEGVARGMLHSTITVQRIGQLCARELSVRARFVETHLTRVASETLTELPADLAATLKAEGQLYIREDALQLRDYAQEKANSAYAGHAIHARELVESEEARAIKRFQANVDFFVARLETRIAQQQSAPGGPNITVHGAVGAIQTGAGAVANVWPSLSRDDLSRLGPVLEDLAARVSSFEMPTAKRDELKQVVSEALLEARAPNPNSTKLGGALVAIATTVQGIASGQGAYQALRDMLVLLGFPMP
;
A
#
# COMPACT_ATOMS: atom_id res chain seq x y z
N MET A 1 1.33 -1.43 -29.26
CA MET A 1 2.34 -1.53 -30.34
C MET A 1 3.14 -0.25 -30.55
N ALA A 2 2.55 0.95 -30.55
CA ALA A 2 3.30 2.21 -30.76
C ALA A 2 4.53 2.43 -29.83
N ALA A 3 4.45 2.03 -28.56
CA ALA A 3 5.60 2.09 -27.64
C ALA A 3 6.73 1.13 -28.06
N LEU A 4 6.39 -0.12 -28.39
CA LEU A 4 7.31 -1.12 -28.93
C LEU A 4 7.99 -0.64 -30.23
N ASP A 5 7.24 0.01 -31.13
CA ASP A 5 7.82 0.54 -32.37
C ASP A 5 8.88 1.61 -32.11
N THR A 6 8.68 2.43 -31.07
CA THR A 6 9.66 3.45 -30.65
C THR A 6 10.92 2.80 -30.12
N ASP A 7 10.78 1.78 -29.27
CA ASP A 7 11.92 1.03 -28.70
C ASP A 7 12.68 0.23 -29.76
N VAL A 8 11.98 -0.40 -30.70
CA VAL A 8 12.60 -1.08 -31.85
C VAL A 8 13.37 -0.09 -32.73
N SER A 9 12.80 1.09 -32.98
CA SER A 9 13.47 2.15 -33.74
C SER A 9 14.75 2.63 -33.04
N SER A 10 14.74 2.71 -31.71
CA SER A 10 15.94 3.00 -30.91
C SER A 10 17.00 1.90 -31.07
N ILE A 11 16.60 0.62 -31.00
CA ILE A 11 17.49 -0.52 -31.25
C ILE A 11 18.13 -0.45 -32.64
N TYR A 12 17.36 -0.11 -33.68
CA TYR A 12 17.89 0.09 -35.03
C TYR A 12 18.87 1.26 -35.09
N GLY A 13 18.53 2.42 -34.49
CA GLY A 13 19.41 3.58 -34.45
C GLY A 13 20.77 3.27 -33.81
N GLU A 14 20.77 2.57 -32.67
CA GLU A 14 22.00 2.10 -32.02
C GLU A 14 22.76 1.09 -32.88
N GLY A 15 22.02 0.17 -33.53
CA GLY A 15 22.58 -0.82 -34.44
C GLY A 15 23.29 -0.16 -35.63
N VAL A 16 22.70 0.87 -36.24
CA VAL A 16 23.29 1.64 -37.34
C VAL A 16 24.53 2.40 -36.86
N ALA A 17 24.43 3.14 -35.74
CA ALA A 17 25.52 3.94 -35.20
C ALA A 17 26.78 3.11 -34.87
N ARG A 18 26.60 1.82 -34.56
CA ARG A 18 27.70 0.89 -34.23
C ARG A 18 28.05 -0.07 -35.37
N GLY A 19 27.42 0.05 -36.54
CA GLY A 19 27.65 -0.88 -37.67
C GLY A 19 27.18 -2.32 -37.40
N MET A 20 26.26 -2.51 -36.45
CA MET A 20 25.76 -3.80 -35.98
C MET A 20 24.31 -4.08 -36.39
N LEU A 21 23.71 -3.29 -37.29
CA LEU A 21 22.30 -3.47 -37.68
C LEU A 21 22.01 -4.91 -38.14
N HIS A 22 22.87 -5.45 -39.01
CA HIS A 22 22.77 -6.82 -39.56
C HIS A 22 23.43 -7.88 -38.67
N SER A 23 23.39 -7.71 -37.34
CA SER A 23 24.01 -8.64 -36.40
C SER A 23 22.97 -9.45 -35.63
N THR A 24 23.41 -10.61 -35.13
CA THR A 24 22.63 -11.42 -34.19
C THR A 24 22.31 -10.68 -32.89
N ILE A 25 23.14 -9.72 -32.49
CA ILE A 25 22.92 -8.90 -31.28
C ILE A 25 21.64 -8.06 -31.43
N THR A 26 21.43 -7.44 -32.60
CA THR A 26 20.22 -6.65 -32.88
C THR A 26 18.97 -7.52 -32.82
N VAL A 27 19.02 -8.70 -33.44
CA VAL A 27 17.94 -9.71 -33.39
C VAL A 27 17.63 -10.13 -31.95
N GLN A 28 18.66 -10.44 -31.16
CA GLN A 28 18.49 -10.81 -29.75
C GLN A 28 17.86 -9.69 -28.93
N ARG A 29 18.26 -8.43 -29.15
CA ARG A 29 17.68 -7.28 -28.46
C ARG A 29 16.18 -7.11 -28.77
N ILE A 30 15.79 -7.27 -30.03
CA ILE A 30 14.37 -7.24 -30.44
C ILE A 30 13.58 -8.36 -29.77
N GLY A 31 14.09 -9.59 -29.79
CA GLY A 31 13.45 -10.73 -29.12
C GLY A 31 13.33 -10.54 -27.62
N GLN A 32 14.38 -10.03 -26.95
CA GLN A 32 14.37 -9.72 -25.53
C GLN A 32 13.36 -8.62 -25.17
N LEU A 33 13.24 -7.58 -26.00
CA LEU A 33 12.24 -6.52 -25.81
C LEU A 33 10.83 -7.09 -25.86
N CYS A 34 10.51 -7.88 -26.89
CA CYS A 34 9.19 -8.50 -27.05
C CYS A 34 8.89 -9.51 -25.93
N ALA A 35 9.89 -10.29 -25.50
CA ALA A 35 9.75 -11.19 -24.36
C ALA A 35 9.47 -10.43 -23.05
N ARG A 36 10.16 -9.32 -22.80
CA ARG A 36 9.89 -8.47 -21.62
C ARG A 36 8.48 -7.92 -21.64
N GLU A 37 8.03 -7.41 -22.79
CA GLU A 37 6.65 -6.94 -22.96
C GLU A 37 5.64 -8.06 -22.65
N LEU A 38 5.84 -9.27 -23.19
CA LEU A 38 4.96 -10.41 -22.90
C LEU A 38 4.89 -10.69 -21.39
N SER A 39 6.03 -10.62 -20.71
CA SER A 39 6.10 -10.82 -19.26
C SER A 39 5.30 -9.76 -18.49
N VAL A 40 5.28 -8.51 -18.97
CA VAL A 40 4.47 -7.42 -18.41
C VAL A 40 2.99 -7.66 -18.66
N ARG A 41 2.59 -7.97 -19.90
CA ARG A 41 1.18 -8.23 -20.24
C ARG A 41 0.61 -9.42 -19.46
N ALA A 42 1.39 -10.49 -19.31
CA ALA A 42 0.99 -11.63 -18.49
C ALA A 42 0.71 -11.26 -17.03
N ARG A 43 1.47 -10.31 -16.44
CA ARG A 43 1.20 -9.79 -15.08
C ARG A 43 -0.06 -8.93 -15.03
N PHE A 44 -0.37 -8.19 -16.09
CA PHE A 44 -1.63 -7.46 -16.19
C PHE A 44 -2.82 -8.43 -16.24
N VAL A 45 -2.76 -9.47 -17.08
CA VAL A 45 -3.78 -10.53 -17.14
C VAL A 45 -4.01 -11.12 -15.75
N GLU A 46 -2.93 -11.47 -15.05
CA GLU A 46 -2.99 -11.97 -13.67
C GLU A 46 -3.69 -11.00 -12.71
N THR A 47 -3.27 -9.74 -12.71
CA THR A 47 -3.81 -8.71 -11.81
C THR A 47 -5.30 -8.47 -12.09
N HIS A 48 -5.68 -8.41 -13.35
CA HIS A 48 -7.08 -8.20 -13.74
C HIS A 48 -7.96 -9.39 -13.40
N LEU A 49 -7.54 -10.62 -13.72
CA LEU A 49 -8.33 -11.82 -13.43
C LEU A 49 -8.50 -12.03 -11.92
N THR A 50 -7.42 -11.89 -11.14
CA THR A 50 -7.48 -12.04 -9.68
C THR A 50 -8.30 -10.94 -9.02
N ARG A 51 -8.23 -9.69 -9.53
CA ARG A 51 -9.05 -8.59 -9.06
C ARG A 51 -10.53 -8.84 -9.34
N VAL A 52 -10.88 -9.19 -10.58
CA VAL A 52 -12.27 -9.50 -10.96
C VAL A 52 -12.79 -10.65 -10.10
N ALA A 53 -12.04 -11.75 -9.98
CA ALA A 53 -12.42 -12.86 -9.11
C ALA A 53 -12.61 -12.45 -7.65
N SER A 54 -11.79 -11.53 -7.12
CA SER A 54 -11.92 -11.04 -5.74
C SER A 54 -13.13 -10.14 -5.53
N GLU A 55 -13.55 -9.39 -6.55
CA GLU A 55 -14.64 -8.42 -6.48
C GLU A 55 -16.01 -9.04 -6.82
N THR A 56 -16.05 -10.05 -7.69
CA THR A 56 -17.31 -10.61 -8.21
C THR A 56 -17.74 -11.92 -7.56
N LEU A 57 -16.82 -12.69 -7.00
CA LEU A 57 -17.16 -13.98 -6.41
C LEU A 57 -17.78 -13.82 -5.02
N THR A 58 -19.04 -14.19 -4.90
CA THR A 58 -19.76 -14.30 -3.61
C THR A 58 -19.59 -15.67 -2.96
N GLU A 59 -19.38 -16.70 -3.77
CA GLU A 59 -19.07 -18.08 -3.35
C GLU A 59 -17.87 -18.58 -4.15
N LEU A 60 -17.13 -19.55 -3.62
CA LEU A 60 -15.94 -20.11 -4.28
C LEU A 60 -16.34 -21.33 -5.13
N PRO A 61 -16.32 -21.25 -6.48
CA PRO A 61 -16.56 -22.42 -7.31
C PRO A 61 -15.47 -23.48 -7.11
N ALA A 62 -15.85 -24.75 -7.11
CA ALA A 62 -14.91 -25.86 -6.93
C ALA A 62 -13.88 -25.97 -8.08
N ASP A 63 -14.21 -25.44 -9.26
CA ASP A 63 -13.39 -25.43 -10.46
C ASP A 63 -12.68 -24.09 -10.71
N LEU A 64 -12.75 -23.14 -9.77
CA LEU A 64 -12.24 -21.77 -9.94
C LEU A 64 -10.79 -21.73 -10.43
N ALA A 65 -9.92 -22.55 -9.84
CA ALA A 65 -8.51 -22.62 -10.23
C ALA A 65 -8.34 -23.06 -11.69
N ALA A 66 -9.10 -24.08 -12.12
CA ALA A 66 -9.04 -24.58 -13.49
C ALA A 66 -9.54 -23.55 -14.49
N THR A 67 -10.66 -22.88 -14.17
CA THR A 67 -11.28 -21.86 -15.01
C THR A 67 -10.38 -20.63 -15.16
N LEU A 68 -9.84 -20.09 -14.07
CA LEU A 68 -8.91 -18.96 -14.12
C LEU A 68 -7.62 -19.29 -14.88
N LYS A 69 -7.10 -20.51 -14.71
CA LYS A 69 -5.92 -20.98 -15.45
C LYS A 69 -6.18 -21.06 -16.95
N ALA A 70 -7.31 -21.66 -17.34
CA ALA A 70 -7.69 -21.79 -18.75
C ALA A 70 -7.87 -20.41 -19.39
N GLU A 71 -8.63 -19.54 -18.74
CA GLU A 71 -8.94 -18.20 -19.25
C GLU A 71 -7.68 -17.32 -19.37
N GLY A 72 -6.86 -17.23 -18.32
CA GLY A 72 -5.63 -16.43 -18.40
C GLY A 72 -4.60 -17.00 -19.36
N GLN A 73 -4.57 -18.32 -19.54
CA GLN A 73 -3.70 -18.94 -20.55
C GLN A 73 -4.12 -18.57 -21.97
N LEU A 74 -5.41 -18.39 -22.25
CA LEU A 74 -5.89 -17.92 -23.56
C LEU A 74 -5.36 -16.52 -23.87
N TYR A 75 -5.52 -15.56 -22.95
CA TYR A 75 -5.02 -14.19 -23.15
C TYR A 75 -3.50 -14.13 -23.30
N ILE A 76 -2.75 -14.87 -22.46
CA ILE A 76 -1.28 -14.90 -22.55
C ILE A 76 -0.82 -15.49 -23.89
N ARG A 77 -1.50 -16.53 -24.39
CA ARG A 77 -1.19 -17.14 -25.70
C ARG A 77 -1.48 -16.19 -26.85
N GLU A 78 -2.60 -15.48 -26.80
CA GLU A 78 -2.95 -14.48 -27.81
C GLU A 78 -1.90 -13.36 -27.88
N ASP A 79 -1.53 -12.80 -26.73
CA ASP A 79 -0.47 -11.80 -26.63
C ASP A 79 0.88 -12.33 -27.14
N ALA A 80 1.22 -13.57 -26.79
CA ALA A 80 2.45 -14.20 -27.22
C ALA A 80 2.49 -14.41 -28.74
N LEU A 81 1.39 -14.82 -29.37
CA LEU A 81 1.30 -14.95 -30.83
C LEU A 81 1.56 -13.61 -31.52
N GLN A 82 0.89 -12.54 -31.08
CA GLN A 82 1.10 -11.21 -31.64
C GLN A 82 2.56 -10.75 -31.49
N LEU A 83 3.17 -10.99 -30.33
CA LEU A 83 4.56 -10.58 -30.07
C LEU A 83 5.60 -11.45 -30.78
N ARG A 84 5.32 -12.74 -30.99
CA ARG A 84 6.16 -13.66 -31.79
C ARG A 84 6.23 -13.20 -33.24
N ASP A 85 5.08 -12.90 -33.83
CA ASP A 85 4.99 -12.48 -35.22
C ASP A 85 5.62 -11.09 -35.41
N TYR A 86 5.35 -10.16 -34.48
CA TYR A 86 5.99 -8.85 -34.46
C TYR A 86 7.52 -8.93 -34.31
N ALA A 87 8.02 -9.73 -33.36
CA ALA A 87 9.46 -9.92 -33.15
C ALA A 87 10.15 -10.48 -34.39
N GLN A 88 9.52 -11.45 -35.06
CA GLN A 88 10.03 -12.04 -36.29
C GLN A 88 10.03 -11.04 -37.45
N GLU A 89 8.95 -10.28 -37.65
CA GLU A 89 8.85 -9.24 -38.69
C GLU A 89 9.96 -8.18 -38.54
N LYS A 90 10.12 -7.64 -37.32
CA LYS A 90 11.14 -6.62 -37.04
C LYS A 90 12.55 -7.20 -37.11
N ALA A 91 12.77 -8.43 -36.63
CA ALA A 91 14.07 -9.07 -36.77
C ALA A 91 14.40 -9.40 -38.24
N ASN A 92 13.40 -9.75 -39.07
CA ASN A 92 13.58 -9.99 -40.50
C ASN A 92 14.09 -8.74 -41.23
N SER A 93 13.56 -7.58 -40.86
CA SER A 93 13.96 -6.29 -41.43
C SER A 93 15.42 -5.91 -41.09
N ALA A 94 15.94 -6.40 -39.96
CA ALA A 94 17.34 -6.18 -39.57
C ALA A 94 18.28 -7.28 -40.08
N TYR A 95 17.95 -8.55 -39.87
CA TYR A 95 18.79 -9.68 -40.26
C TYR A 95 17.98 -10.97 -40.48
N ALA A 96 17.42 -11.10 -41.68
CA ALA A 96 16.52 -12.19 -42.07
C ALA A 96 17.02 -13.60 -41.74
N GLY A 97 18.32 -13.87 -41.92
CA GLY A 97 18.89 -15.21 -41.69
C GLY A 97 18.80 -15.70 -40.24
N HIS A 98 18.57 -14.81 -39.27
CA HIS A 98 18.53 -15.15 -37.84
C HIS A 98 17.24 -14.71 -37.14
N ALA A 99 16.24 -14.19 -37.87
CA ALA A 99 15.02 -13.63 -37.29
C ALA A 99 14.21 -14.63 -36.46
N ILE A 100 14.32 -15.93 -36.77
CA ILE A 100 13.70 -17.02 -36.01
C ILE A 100 14.12 -16.98 -34.53
N HIS A 101 15.35 -16.59 -34.21
CA HIS A 101 15.81 -16.51 -32.82
C HIS A 101 15.08 -15.45 -32.00
N ALA A 102 14.64 -14.34 -32.62
CA ALA A 102 13.83 -13.35 -31.92
C ALA A 102 12.47 -13.93 -31.53
N ARG A 103 11.88 -14.75 -32.42
CA ARG A 103 10.65 -15.50 -32.16
C ARG A 103 10.84 -16.48 -31.00
N GLU A 104 11.86 -17.34 -31.08
CA GLU A 104 12.18 -18.37 -30.07
C GLU A 104 12.32 -17.79 -28.65
N LEU A 105 12.88 -16.58 -28.52
CA LEU A 105 12.97 -15.89 -27.22
C LEU A 105 11.60 -15.55 -26.63
N VAL A 106 10.64 -15.15 -27.47
CA VAL A 106 9.25 -14.91 -27.03
C VAL A 106 8.56 -16.23 -26.71
N GLU A 107 8.80 -17.29 -27.48
CA GLU A 107 8.22 -18.62 -27.21
C GLU A 107 8.70 -19.19 -25.86
N SER A 108 10.01 -19.02 -25.59
CA SER A 108 10.62 -19.34 -24.30
C SER A 108 9.96 -18.58 -23.14
N GLU A 109 9.69 -17.29 -23.32
CA GLU A 109 9.07 -16.47 -22.28
C GLU A 109 7.59 -16.80 -22.10
N GLU A 110 6.85 -17.15 -23.15
CA GLU A 110 5.46 -17.60 -23.01
C GLU A 110 5.37 -18.81 -22.07
N ALA A 111 6.20 -19.84 -22.28
CA ALA A 111 6.19 -21.02 -21.43
C ALA A 111 6.49 -20.67 -19.96
N ARG A 112 7.41 -19.74 -19.72
CA ARG A 112 7.72 -19.23 -18.36
C ARG A 112 6.58 -18.41 -17.77
N ALA A 113 5.97 -17.54 -18.57
CA ALA A 113 4.87 -16.68 -18.15
C ALA A 113 3.63 -17.50 -17.80
N ILE A 114 3.26 -18.49 -18.62
CA ILE A 114 2.14 -19.41 -18.34
C ILE A 114 2.41 -20.20 -17.05
N LYS A 115 3.60 -20.78 -16.90
CA LYS A 115 3.93 -21.55 -15.68
C LYS A 115 3.86 -20.69 -14.42
N ARG A 116 4.37 -19.45 -14.49
CA ARG A 116 4.29 -18.48 -13.39
C ARG A 116 2.85 -18.09 -13.08
N PHE A 117 2.06 -17.77 -14.11
CA PHE A 117 0.65 -17.42 -13.97
C PHE A 117 -0.14 -18.56 -13.30
N GLN A 118 0.04 -19.79 -13.76
CA GLN A 118 -0.64 -20.95 -13.17
C GLN A 118 -0.31 -21.14 -11.69
N ALA A 119 0.97 -21.01 -11.31
CA ALA A 119 1.38 -21.08 -9.91
C ALA A 119 0.76 -19.95 -9.07
N ASN A 120 0.71 -18.72 -9.61
CA ASN A 120 0.11 -17.59 -8.92
C ASN A 120 -1.40 -17.75 -8.73
N VAL A 121 -2.11 -18.33 -9.72
CA VAL A 121 -3.53 -18.69 -9.58
C VAL A 121 -3.72 -19.72 -8.46
N ASP A 122 -2.85 -20.74 -8.35
CA ASP A 122 -2.92 -21.72 -7.26
C ASP A 122 -2.74 -21.06 -5.89
N PHE A 123 -1.75 -20.19 -5.75
CA PHE A 123 -1.54 -19.42 -4.51
C PHE A 123 -2.73 -18.51 -4.19
N PHE A 124 -3.32 -17.89 -5.20
CA PHE A 124 -4.48 -17.03 -5.05
C PHE A 124 -5.70 -17.81 -4.54
N VAL A 125 -6.02 -18.95 -5.16
CA VAL A 125 -7.15 -19.79 -4.75
C VAL A 125 -6.93 -20.37 -3.35
N ALA A 126 -5.75 -20.91 -3.05
CA ALA A 126 -5.43 -21.41 -1.71
C ALA A 126 -5.56 -20.32 -0.62
N ARG A 127 -5.21 -19.07 -0.95
CA ARG A 127 -5.39 -17.92 -0.05
C ARG A 127 -6.87 -17.60 0.16
N LEU A 128 -7.72 -17.71 -0.87
CA LEU A 128 -9.16 -17.52 -0.75
C LEU A 128 -9.80 -18.62 0.10
N GLU A 129 -9.44 -19.89 -0.15
CA GLU A 129 -9.91 -21.03 0.64
C GLU A 129 -9.55 -20.88 2.11
N THR A 130 -8.31 -20.47 2.41
CA THR A 130 -7.85 -20.23 3.80
C THR A 130 -8.67 -19.12 4.46
N ARG A 131 -8.97 -18.03 3.74
CA ARG A 131 -9.79 -16.92 4.26
C ARG A 131 -11.22 -17.41 4.58
N ILE A 132 -11.82 -18.20 3.70
CA ILE A 132 -13.16 -18.75 3.90
C ILE A 132 -13.17 -19.75 5.07
N ALA A 133 -12.20 -20.65 5.14
CA ALA A 133 -12.07 -21.60 6.24
C ALA A 133 -11.89 -20.91 7.60
N GLN A 134 -11.12 -19.81 7.64
CA GLN A 134 -10.99 -18.97 8.84
C GLN A 134 -12.29 -18.23 9.21
N GLN A 135 -13.08 -17.82 8.22
CA GLN A 135 -14.40 -17.22 8.45
C GLN A 135 -15.43 -18.26 8.95
N GLN A 136 -15.40 -19.49 8.43
CA GLN A 136 -16.33 -20.57 8.81
C GLN A 136 -15.98 -21.24 10.14
N SER A 137 -14.70 -21.20 10.55
CA SER A 137 -14.24 -21.75 11.84
C SER A 137 -14.41 -20.77 13.01
N ALA A 138 -14.87 -19.54 12.75
CA ALA A 138 -15.19 -18.56 13.78
C ALA A 138 -16.72 -18.48 13.93
N PRO A 139 -17.32 -18.94 15.04
CA PRO A 139 -18.74 -18.68 15.31
C PRO A 139 -18.89 -17.17 15.48
N GLY A 140 -19.43 -16.47 14.47
CA GLY A 140 -19.67 -15.03 14.50
C GLY A 140 -18.53 -14.24 15.12
N GLY A 141 -17.40 -14.12 14.40
CA GLY A 141 -16.25 -13.34 14.87
C GLY A 141 -16.73 -12.01 15.48
N PRO A 142 -16.34 -11.68 16.73
CA PRO A 142 -16.94 -10.58 17.46
C PRO A 142 -16.71 -9.30 16.67
N ASN A 143 -17.80 -8.67 16.21
CA ASN A 143 -17.73 -7.35 15.63
C ASN A 143 -17.55 -6.37 16.80
N ILE A 144 -16.30 -6.20 17.24
CA ILE A 144 -15.96 -5.33 18.36
C ILE A 144 -15.90 -3.90 17.82
N THR A 145 -17.02 -3.19 17.92
CA THR A 145 -17.04 -1.75 17.69
C THR A 145 -16.55 -1.06 18.96
N VAL A 146 -15.34 -0.53 18.92
CA VAL A 146 -14.76 0.22 20.04
C VAL A 146 -14.95 1.70 19.79
N HIS A 147 -15.76 2.36 20.60
CA HIS A 147 -16.00 3.80 20.54
C HIS A 147 -14.97 4.61 21.36
N GLY A 148 -13.73 4.13 21.42
CA GLY A 148 -12.64 4.72 22.22
C GLY A 148 -11.28 4.15 21.84
N ALA A 149 -10.21 4.72 22.39
CA ALA A 149 -8.86 4.29 22.07
C ALA A 149 -8.51 2.95 22.75
N VAL A 150 -8.11 1.97 21.95
CA VAL A 150 -7.64 0.66 22.39
C VAL A 150 -6.26 0.41 21.82
N GLY A 151 -5.25 0.21 22.67
CA GLY A 151 -3.88 -0.04 22.20
C GLY A 151 -3.73 -1.43 21.56
N ALA A 152 -4.38 -2.44 22.12
CA ALA A 152 -4.38 -3.79 21.60
C ALA A 152 -5.69 -4.50 21.94
N ILE A 153 -6.32 -5.11 20.94
CA ILE A 153 -7.46 -6.00 21.12
C ILE A 153 -6.91 -7.43 21.05
N GLN A 154 -6.83 -8.10 22.19
CA GLN A 154 -6.47 -9.52 22.24
C GLN A 154 -7.74 -10.35 22.07
N THR A 155 -7.89 -10.97 20.91
CA THR A 155 -9.08 -11.76 20.56
C THR A 155 -8.91 -13.26 20.85
N GLY A 156 -7.73 -13.68 21.32
CA GLY A 156 -7.45 -15.06 21.72
C GLY A 156 -5.98 -15.28 22.11
N ALA A 157 -5.64 -16.52 22.47
CA ALA A 157 -4.25 -16.90 22.74
C ALA A 157 -3.40 -16.72 21.46
N GLY A 158 -2.47 -15.76 21.48
CA GLY A 158 -1.61 -15.44 20.33
C GLY A 158 -2.21 -14.52 19.26
N ALA A 159 -3.47 -14.09 19.39
CA ALA A 159 -4.12 -13.17 18.45
C ALA A 159 -4.23 -11.77 19.05
N VAL A 160 -3.36 -10.86 18.59
CA VAL A 160 -3.32 -9.46 19.03
C VAL A 160 -3.52 -8.55 17.82
N ALA A 161 -4.60 -7.78 17.80
CA ALA A 161 -4.81 -6.69 16.85
C ALA A 161 -4.35 -5.37 17.48
N ASN A 162 -3.27 -4.79 16.95
CA ASN A 162 -2.80 -3.48 17.38
C ASN A 162 -3.59 -2.40 16.62
N VAL A 163 -4.37 -1.60 17.34
CA VAL A 163 -5.14 -0.49 16.76
C VAL A 163 -4.41 0.80 17.07
N TRP A 164 -4.01 1.51 16.02
CA TRP A 164 -3.36 2.81 16.15
C TRP A 164 -4.34 3.86 15.61
N PRO A 165 -5.14 4.50 16.47
CA PRO A 165 -6.08 5.52 16.02
C PRO A 165 -5.31 6.68 15.37
N SER A 166 -5.52 6.90 14.07
CA SER A 166 -5.06 8.10 13.40
C SER A 166 -5.99 9.24 13.78
N LEU A 167 -5.43 10.36 14.27
CA LEU A 167 -6.17 11.59 14.53
C LEU A 167 -6.93 12.06 13.29
N SER A 168 -8.25 12.21 13.40
CA SER A 168 -9.03 12.83 12.33
C SER A 168 -8.81 14.34 12.32
N ARG A 169 -9.06 15.00 11.19
CA ARG A 169 -8.98 16.47 11.09
C ARG A 169 -9.99 17.16 12.02
N ASP A 170 -11.13 16.52 12.27
CA ASP A 170 -12.16 17.05 13.17
C ASP A 170 -11.67 17.05 14.62
N ASP A 171 -10.94 16.02 15.05
CA ASP A 171 -10.36 15.94 16.40
C ASP A 171 -9.29 17.02 16.61
N LEU A 172 -8.43 17.23 15.61
CA LEU A 172 -7.42 18.30 15.61
C LEU A 172 -8.05 19.70 15.65
N SER A 173 -9.17 19.88 14.96
CA SER A 173 -9.90 21.16 14.95
C SER A 173 -10.49 21.52 16.32
N ARG A 174 -10.81 20.52 17.16
CA ARG A 174 -11.29 20.70 18.54
C ARG A 174 -10.16 20.93 19.54
N LEU A 175 -8.97 20.42 19.26
CA LEU A 175 -7.80 20.54 20.14
C LEU A 175 -7.21 21.96 20.15
N GLY A 176 -7.19 22.63 19.01
CA GLY A 176 -6.66 23.99 18.88
C GLY A 176 -7.29 25.00 19.86
N PRO A 177 -8.63 25.14 19.88
CA PRO A 177 -9.32 26.05 20.81
C PRO A 177 -9.08 25.74 22.29
N VAL A 178 -8.97 24.46 22.67
CA VAL A 178 -8.71 24.04 24.06
C VAL A 178 -7.30 24.45 24.48
N LEU A 179 -6.30 24.25 23.62
CA LEU A 179 -4.93 24.66 23.89
C LEU A 179 -4.77 26.19 23.89
N GLU A 180 -5.54 26.92 23.08
CA GLU A 180 -5.56 28.39 23.09
C GLU A 180 -6.18 28.96 24.37
N ASP A 181 -7.32 28.42 24.82
CA ASP A 181 -7.94 28.81 26.09
C ASP A 181 -7.01 28.51 27.28
N LEU A 182 -6.33 27.36 27.24
CA LEU A 182 -5.31 27.03 28.23
C LEU A 182 -4.16 28.03 28.22
N ALA A 183 -3.60 28.35 27.05
CA ALA A 183 -2.50 29.31 26.92
C ALA A 183 -2.86 30.69 27.53
N ALA A 184 -4.11 31.14 27.33
CA ALA A 184 -4.61 32.37 27.92
C ALA A 184 -4.73 32.28 29.46
N ARG A 185 -5.09 31.11 30.00
CA ARG A 185 -5.30 30.88 31.43
C ARG A 185 -4.05 30.53 32.21
N VAL A 186 -2.96 30.05 31.58
CA VAL A 186 -1.73 29.65 32.30
C VAL A 186 -1.20 30.76 33.22
N SER A 187 -1.35 32.03 32.80
CA SER A 187 -0.92 33.18 33.60
C SER A 187 -1.71 33.35 34.91
N SER A 188 -2.93 32.83 34.99
CA SER A 188 -3.82 32.88 36.16
C SER A 188 -3.65 31.71 37.12
N PHE A 189 -2.85 30.70 36.77
CA PHE A 189 -2.67 29.53 37.62
C PHE A 189 -1.76 29.82 38.82
N GLU A 190 -2.20 29.34 39.98
CA GLU A 190 -1.49 29.48 41.25
C GLU A 190 -0.34 28.46 41.32
N MET A 191 0.80 28.82 40.72
CA MET A 191 2.01 28.00 40.71
C MET A 191 3.28 28.87 40.67
N PRO A 192 4.46 28.31 41.01
CA PRO A 192 5.73 29.02 40.90
C PRO A 192 5.99 29.53 39.47
N THR A 193 6.59 30.72 39.34
CA THR A 193 6.87 31.36 38.04
C THR A 193 7.64 30.46 37.09
N ALA A 194 8.68 29.77 37.57
CA ALA A 194 9.47 28.85 36.76
C ALA A 194 8.61 27.71 36.14
N LYS A 195 7.72 27.10 36.93
CA LYS A 195 6.80 26.05 36.45
C LYS A 195 5.75 26.58 35.49
N ARG A 196 5.33 27.84 35.68
CA ARG A 196 4.37 28.52 34.82
C ARG A 196 4.98 28.80 33.44
N ASP A 197 6.23 29.23 33.39
CA ASP A 197 6.92 29.50 32.13
C ASP A 197 7.23 28.20 31.37
N GLU A 198 7.60 27.14 32.08
CA GLU A 198 7.72 25.78 31.53
C GLU A 198 6.38 25.30 30.94
N LEU A 199 5.28 25.45 31.68
CA LEU A 199 3.94 25.08 31.18
C LEU A 199 3.55 25.89 29.94
N LYS A 200 3.84 27.19 29.89
CA LYS A 200 3.60 28.02 28.69
C LYS A 200 4.37 27.49 27.48
N GLN A 201 5.62 27.08 27.68
CA GLN A 201 6.43 26.52 26.62
C GLN A 201 5.82 25.20 26.09
N VAL A 202 5.47 24.27 26.97
CA VAL A 202 4.88 22.98 26.57
C VAL A 202 3.53 23.18 25.86
N VAL A 203 2.71 24.13 26.31
CA VAL A 203 1.45 24.50 25.63
C VAL A 203 1.70 25.09 24.24
N SER A 204 2.71 25.94 24.09
CA SER A 204 3.11 26.49 22.78
C SER A 204 3.59 25.41 21.82
N GLU A 205 4.37 24.45 22.30
CA GLU A 205 4.86 23.32 21.49
C GLU A 205 3.70 22.41 21.04
N ALA A 206 2.73 22.15 21.92
CA ALA A 206 1.53 21.41 21.58
C ALA A 206 0.68 22.12 20.51
N LEU A 207 0.54 23.45 20.61
CA LEU A 207 -0.18 24.27 19.61
C LEU A 207 0.47 24.23 18.23
N LEU A 208 1.80 24.32 18.17
CA LEU A 208 2.55 24.24 16.91
C LEU A 208 2.39 22.87 16.27
N GLU A 209 2.49 21.80 17.05
CA GLU A 209 2.34 20.43 16.56
C GLU A 209 0.91 20.15 16.09
N ALA A 210 -0.12 20.61 16.82
CA ALA A 210 -1.52 20.44 16.45
C ALA A 210 -1.90 21.15 15.13
N ARG A 211 -1.20 22.22 14.77
CA ARG A 211 -1.43 23.01 13.54
C ARG A 211 -0.58 22.52 12.34
N ALA A 212 0.30 21.54 12.54
CA ALA A 212 1.13 21.02 11.47
C ALA A 212 0.27 20.28 10.41
N PRO A 213 0.65 20.31 9.12
CA PRO A 213 -0.09 19.61 8.06
C PRO A 213 -0.14 18.08 8.25
N ASN A 214 0.85 17.52 8.96
CA ASN A 214 0.89 16.13 9.41
C ASN A 214 1.37 16.11 10.87
N PRO A 215 0.47 16.20 11.86
CA PRO A 215 0.85 16.24 13.27
C PRO A 215 1.41 14.90 13.73
N ASN A 216 2.51 14.95 14.48
CA ASN A 216 3.07 13.78 15.13
C ASN A 216 2.27 13.45 16.40
N SER A 217 1.42 12.41 16.31
CA SER A 217 0.53 12.00 17.41
C SER A 217 1.29 11.63 18.69
N THR A 218 2.47 11.03 18.60
CA THR A 218 3.32 10.68 19.75
C THR A 218 3.84 11.93 20.46
N LYS A 219 4.32 12.90 19.68
CA LYS A 219 4.85 14.16 20.22
C LYS A 219 3.73 15.02 20.83
N LEU A 220 2.60 15.10 20.13
CA LEU A 220 1.42 15.82 20.62
C LEU A 220 0.86 15.18 21.89
N GLY A 221 0.73 13.86 21.93
CA GLY A 221 0.28 13.13 23.11
C GLY A 221 1.20 13.31 24.31
N GLY A 222 2.51 13.22 24.11
CA GLY A 222 3.49 13.47 25.17
C GLY A 222 3.36 14.88 25.77
N ALA A 223 3.19 15.90 24.93
CA ALA A 223 2.96 17.27 25.37
C ALA A 223 1.65 17.43 26.15
N LEU A 224 0.56 16.81 25.68
CA LEU A 224 -0.74 16.86 26.36
C LEU A 224 -0.72 16.15 27.72
N VAL A 225 -0.04 15.00 27.84
CA VAL A 225 0.14 14.30 29.13
C VAL A 225 0.94 15.15 30.11
N ALA A 226 2.03 15.79 29.65
CA ALA A 226 2.83 16.68 30.50
C ALA A 226 2.01 17.87 31.01
N ILE A 227 1.20 18.48 30.14
CA ILE A 227 0.27 19.56 30.52
C ILE A 227 -0.76 19.05 31.54
N ALA A 228 -1.44 17.93 31.25
CA ALA A 228 -2.46 17.37 32.13
C ALA A 228 -1.89 17.05 33.52
N THR A 229 -0.73 16.41 33.59
CA THR A 229 -0.03 16.09 34.85
C THR A 229 0.29 17.36 35.65
N THR A 230 0.73 18.42 34.97
CA THR A 230 1.10 19.70 35.60
C THR A 230 -0.12 20.41 36.17
N VAL A 231 -1.27 20.32 35.50
CA VAL A 231 -2.50 21.06 35.84
C VAL A 231 -3.44 20.26 36.77
N GLN A 232 -3.32 18.93 36.81
CA GLN A 232 -4.15 18.01 37.62
C GLN A 232 -4.23 18.41 39.12
N GLY A 233 -3.12 18.87 39.68
CA GLY A 233 -3.02 19.26 41.09
C GLY A 233 -3.41 20.71 41.40
N ILE A 234 -3.81 21.50 40.40
CA ILE A 234 -4.03 22.95 40.54
C ILE A 234 -5.52 23.24 40.57
N ALA A 235 -6.00 23.87 41.65
CA ALA A 235 -7.43 24.18 41.82
C ALA A 235 -7.99 25.06 40.69
N SER A 236 -7.24 26.10 40.28
CA SER A 236 -7.58 26.97 39.14
C SER A 236 -7.43 26.30 37.77
N GLY A 237 -6.82 25.11 37.72
CA GLY A 237 -6.56 24.33 36.51
C GLY A 237 -7.60 23.27 36.18
N GLN A 238 -8.53 22.97 37.10
CA GLN A 238 -9.46 21.83 36.97
C GLN A 238 -10.32 21.85 35.70
N GLY A 239 -10.80 23.03 35.28
CA GLY A 239 -11.57 23.16 34.04
C GLY A 239 -10.77 22.81 32.79
N ALA A 240 -9.49 23.22 32.75
CA ALA A 240 -8.61 22.88 31.64
C ALA A 240 -8.17 21.41 31.67
N TYR A 241 -7.96 20.85 32.87
CA TYR A 241 -7.67 19.44 33.05
C TYR A 241 -8.79 18.53 32.51
N GLN A 242 -10.06 18.89 32.76
CA GLN A 242 -11.21 18.14 32.24
C GLN A 242 -11.28 18.18 30.70
N ALA A 243 -11.09 19.37 30.10
CA ALA A 243 -11.09 19.50 28.65
C ALA A 243 -9.93 18.73 27.97
N LEU A 244 -8.76 18.68 28.60
CA LEU A 244 -7.60 17.90 28.12
C LEU A 244 -7.81 16.40 28.29
N ARG A 245 -8.47 15.98 29.38
CA ARG A 245 -8.77 14.57 29.65
C ARG A 245 -9.60 13.94 28.54
N ASP A 246 -10.66 14.62 28.11
CA ASP A 246 -11.53 14.10 27.04
C ASP A 246 -10.75 13.92 25.72
N MET A 247 -9.78 14.79 25.46
CA MET A 247 -8.93 14.72 24.27
C MET A 247 -7.83 13.65 24.38
N LEU A 248 -7.22 13.48 25.56
CA LEU A 248 -6.20 12.45 25.80
C LEU A 248 -6.78 11.03 25.69
N VAL A 249 -8.02 10.85 26.16
CA VAL A 249 -8.78 9.60 25.99
C VAL A 249 -9.05 9.32 24.51
N LEU A 250 -9.42 10.34 23.73
CA LEU A 250 -9.63 10.23 22.29
C LEU A 250 -8.34 9.85 21.54
N LEU A 251 -7.20 10.35 22.02
CA LEU A 251 -5.87 10.10 21.47
C LEU A 251 -5.24 8.76 21.89
N GLY A 252 -5.82 8.06 22.87
CA GLY A 252 -5.29 6.80 23.37
C GLY A 252 -4.05 6.92 24.25
N PHE A 253 -3.79 8.09 24.83
CA PHE A 253 -2.73 8.25 25.81
C PHE A 253 -3.25 7.90 27.21
N PRO A 254 -2.44 7.19 28.02
CA PRO A 254 -2.79 6.92 29.40
C PRO A 254 -2.92 8.24 30.17
N MET A 255 -4.04 8.41 30.86
CA MET A 255 -4.26 9.55 31.76
C MET A 255 -3.49 9.35 33.08
N PRO A 256 -2.84 10.39 33.61
CA PRO A 256 -2.43 10.45 35.01
C PRO A 256 -3.60 10.69 35.97
#